data_AF-A0A845C623-F1
#
_entry.id   AF-A0A845C623-F1
#
_cell.length_a   1.000
_cell.length_b   1.000
_cell.length_c   1.000
_cell.angle_alpha   90.00
_cell.angle_beta   90.00
_cell.angle_gamma   90.00
#
_symmetry.space_group_name_H-M   'P 1'
#
loop_
_entity.id
_entity.type
_entity.pdbx_description
1 polymer ?
#
loop_
_entity_poly.entity_id
_entity_poly.type
_entity_poly.pdbx_seq_one_letter_code
_entity_poly.pdbx_strand_id
1 'polypeptide(L)'
;MIFGEIIRIALRALTVNKLRSLLTMLGIISGISTATVLISAGQAVERYIYDLFAGIGTNVLFVVPGQLTENQDPTAEPRFGELTLSDARALSNP
;
A
#
# COMPACT_ATOMS: atom_id res chain seq x y z
N MET A 1 6.01 -31.39 38.33
CA MET A 1 6.67 -30.72 39.47
C MET A 1 7.88 -29.87 39.07
N ILE A 2 8.56 -30.12 37.96
CA ILE A 2 9.78 -29.37 37.58
C ILE A 2 9.46 -28.04 36.87
N PHE A 3 8.47 -28.02 35.96
CA PHE A 3 8.13 -26.82 35.18
C PHE A 3 7.65 -25.64 36.03
N GLY A 4 6.81 -25.90 37.04
CA GLY A 4 6.34 -24.87 37.97
C GLY A 4 7.46 -24.30 38.85
N GLU A 5 8.42 -25.13 39.25
CA GLU A 5 9.63 -24.71 39.98
C GLU A 5 10.48 -23.73 39.14
N ILE A 6 10.72 -24.08 37.87
CA ILE A 6 11.49 -23.27 36.93
C ILE A 6 10.83 -21.90 36.71
N ILE A 7 9.51 -21.86 36.49
CA ILE A 7 8.77 -20.60 36.35
C ILE A 7 8.89 -19.75 37.61
N ARG A 8 8.74 -20.36 38.80
CA ARG A 8 8.86 -19.65 40.08
C ARG A 8 10.25 -19.05 40.28
N ILE A 9 11.30 -19.79 39.93
CA ILE A 9 12.69 -19.32 40.01
C ILE A 9 12.93 -18.19 39.00
N ALA A 10 12.46 -18.32 37.76
CA ALA A 10 12.62 -17.30 36.73
C ALA A 10 11.91 -15.99 37.10
N LEU A 11 10.67 -16.05 37.59
CA LEU A 11 9.94 -14.87 38.07
C LEU A 11 10.66 -14.17 39.22
N ARG A 12 11.21 -14.94 40.16
CA ARG A 12 12.00 -14.37 41.27
C ARG A 12 13.26 -13.70 40.77
N ALA A 13 13.98 -14.32 39.83
CA ALA A 13 15.19 -13.74 39.23
C ALA A 13 14.90 -12.41 38.50
N LEU A 14 13.76 -12.32 37.82
CA LEU A 14 13.30 -11.11 37.14
C LEU A 14 13.10 -9.94 38.13
N THR A 15 12.60 -10.23 39.33
CA THR A 15 12.36 -9.21 40.37
C THR A 15 13.61 -8.72 41.10
N VAL A 16 14.75 -9.41 40.99
CA VAL A 16 16.02 -9.01 41.63
C VAL A 16 16.60 -7.77 40.94
N ASN A 17 16.47 -7.66 39.62
CA ASN A 17 16.94 -6.49 38.86
C ASN A 17 15.80 -5.84 38.06
N LYS A 18 14.91 -5.18 38.80
CA LYS A 18 13.69 -4.56 38.28
C LYS A 18 13.97 -3.57 37.14
N LEU A 19 14.98 -2.71 37.28
CA LEU A 19 15.28 -1.67 36.28
C LEU A 19 15.74 -2.30 34.96
N ARG A 20 16.75 -3.19 35.01
CA ARG A 20 17.25 -3.85 33.80
C ARG A 20 16.14 -4.64 33.12
N SER A 21 15.40 -5.43 33.89
CA SER A 21 14.35 -6.27 33.33
C SER A 21 13.21 -5.45 32.72
N LEU A 22 12.77 -4.38 33.39
CA LEU A 22 11.78 -3.45 32.88
C LEU A 22 12.23 -2.82 31.55
N LEU A 23 13.45 -2.30 31.49
CA LEU A 23 13.98 -1.65 30.28
C LEU A 23 14.07 -2.63 29.10
N THR A 24 14.47 -3.89 29.34
CA THR A 24 14.52 -4.90 28.28
C THR A 24 13.14 -5.27 27.76
N MET A 25 12.15 -5.42 28.65
CA MET A 25 10.77 -5.71 28.26
C MET A 25 10.14 -4.53 27.52
N LEU A 26 10.37 -3.31 27.99
CA LEU A 26 9.87 -2.10 27.35
C LEU A 26 10.39 -1.96 25.91
N GLY A 27 11.68 -2.23 25.70
CA GLY A 27 12.27 -2.22 24.36
C GLY A 27 11.60 -3.21 23.40
N ILE A 28 11.35 -4.44 23.85
CA ILE A 28 10.69 -5.47 23.04
C ILE A 28 9.23 -5.07 22.74
N ILE A 29 8.49 -4.57 23.74
CA ILE A 29 7.10 -4.15 23.59
C ILE A 29 7.00 -3.00 22.58
N SER A 30 7.80 -1.94 22.73
CA SER A 30 7.80 -0.80 21.80
C SER A 30 8.25 -1.20 20.39
N GLY A 31 9.21 -2.12 20.27
CA GLY A 31 9.69 -2.63 18.99
C GLY A 31 8.60 -3.36 18.21
N ILE A 32 7.92 -4.31 18.84
CA ILE A 32 6.83 -5.08 18.20
C ILE A 32 5.61 -4.19 17.94
N SER A 33 5.30 -3.27 18.85
CA SER A 33 4.15 -2.36 18.72
C SER A 33 4.29 -1.46 17.49
N THR A 34 5.43 -0.81 17.33
CA THR A 34 5.69 0.08 16.18
C THR A 34 5.59 -0.68 14.86
N ALA A 35 6.19 -1.87 14.77
CA ALA A 35 6.14 -2.68 13.57
C ALA A 35 4.70 -3.12 13.24
N THR A 36 3.94 -3.56 14.24
CA THR A 36 2.56 -4.03 14.04
C THR A 36 1.64 -2.91 13.57
N VAL A 37 1.75 -1.72 14.17
CA VAL A 37 0.98 -0.53 13.76
C VAL A 37 1.29 -0.17 12.31
N LEU A 38 2.56 -0.12 11.94
CA LEU A 38 2.97 0.22 10.58
C LEU A 38 2.44 -0.78 9.54
N ILE A 39 2.55 -2.08 9.82
CA ILE A 39 2.05 -3.13 8.92
C ILE A 39 0.53 -3.03 8.78
N SER A 40 -0.19 -2.90 9.90
CA SER A 40 -1.65 -2.79 9.88
C SER A 40 -2.12 -1.54 9.13
N ALA A 41 -1.46 -0.40 9.33
CA ALA A 41 -1.79 0.84 8.64
C ALA A 41 -1.48 0.74 7.15
N GLY A 42 -0.35 0.15 6.77
CA GLY A 42 0.02 -0.08 5.37
C GLY A 42 -1.01 -0.94 4.63
N GLN A 43 -1.44 -2.05 5.24
CA GLN A 43 -2.49 -2.90 4.68
C GLN A 43 -3.85 -2.20 4.55
N ALA A 44 -4.17 -1.29 5.48
CA ALA A 44 -5.41 -0.51 5.40
C ALA A 44 -5.37 0.48 4.23
N VAL A 45 -4.25 1.18 4.03
CA VAL A 45 -4.06 2.09 2.89
C VAL A 45 -4.09 1.33 1.56
N GLU A 46 -3.40 0.20 1.49
CA GLU A 46 -3.42 -0.68 0.32
C GLU A 46 -4.85 -1.05 -0.06
N ARG A 47 -5.65 -1.54 0.90
CA ARG A 47 -7.07 -1.87 0.68
C ARG A 47 -7.89 -0.68 0.25
N TYR A 48 -7.71 0.48 0.89
CA TYR A 48 -8.42 1.70 0.52
C TYR A 48 -8.16 2.10 -0.93
N ILE A 49 -6.90 2.03 -1.37
CA ILE A 49 -6.54 2.28 -2.77
C ILE A 49 -7.20 1.25 -3.67
N TYR A 50 -7.11 -0.04 -3.35
CA TYR A 50 -7.78 -1.08 -4.12
C TYR A 50 -9.28 -0.83 -4.27
N ASP A 51 -9.98 -0.44 -3.20
CA ASP A 51 -11.42 -0.16 -3.25
C ASP A 51 -11.75 1.05 -4.14
N LEU A 52 -10.91 2.09 -4.15
CA LEU A 52 -11.06 3.23 -5.06
C LEU A 52 -10.95 2.81 -6.53
N PHE A 53 -9.99 1.93 -6.85
CA PHE A 53 -9.75 1.48 -8.22
C PHE A 53 -10.66 0.32 -8.65
N ALA A 54 -11.20 -0.46 -7.70
CA ALA A 54 -12.14 -1.54 -7.97
C ALA A 54 -13.39 -1.05 -8.71
N GLY A 55 -13.82 0.20 -8.46
CA GLY A 55 -14.94 0.84 -9.16
C GLY A 55 -14.66 1.22 -10.62
N ILE A 56 -13.40 1.35 -11.03
CA ILE A 56 -13.03 1.65 -12.43
C ILE A 56 -13.09 0.37 -13.29
N GLY A 57 -13.03 -0.81 -12.65
CA GLY A 57 -13.02 -2.11 -13.34
C GLY A 57 -11.67 -2.40 -14.01
N THR A 58 -11.51 -3.63 -14.51
CA THR A 58 -10.27 -4.10 -15.16
C THR A 58 -10.11 -3.61 -16.60
N ASN A 59 -11.04 -2.83 -17.13
CA ASN A 59 -11.07 -2.39 -18.53
C ASN A 59 -10.95 -0.86 -18.65
N VAL A 60 -9.82 -0.31 -18.20
CA VAL A 60 -9.55 1.13 -18.26
C VAL A 60 -8.76 1.45 -19.53
N LEU A 61 -9.38 2.17 -20.48
CA LEU A 61 -8.73 2.68 -21.68
C LEU A 61 -8.45 4.18 -21.52
N PHE A 62 -7.18 4.55 -21.34
CA PHE A 62 -6.76 5.95 -21.31
C PHE A 62 -6.59 6.49 -22.73
N VAL A 63 -7.50 7.37 -23.15
CA VAL A 63 -7.44 8.04 -24.46
C VAL A 63 -6.91 9.45 -24.27
N VAL A 64 -5.75 9.73 -24.87
CA VAL A 64 -5.16 11.07 -24.90
C VAL A 64 -5.29 11.60 -26.34
N PRO A 65 -5.90 12.77 -26.55
CA PRO A 65 -6.00 13.35 -27.89
C PRO A 65 -4.61 13.74 -28.40
N GLY A 66 -4.18 13.10 -29.48
CA GLY A 66 -2.94 13.38 -30.18
C GLY A 66 -2.92 12.63 -31.49
N GLN A 67 -2.72 13.34 -32.59
CA GLN A 67 -2.60 12.71 -33.91
C GLN A 67 -1.21 12.06 -33.98
N LEU A 68 -1.09 10.76 -33.67
CA LEU A 68 0.04 9.98 -34.18
C LEU A 68 -0.20 9.76 -35.68
N THR A 69 -0.03 10.80 -36.47
CA THR A 69 0.08 10.63 -37.91
C THR A 69 1.52 10.24 -38.18
N GLU A 70 1.78 8.97 -38.49
CA GLU A 70 3.09 8.40 -38.83
C GLU A 70 3.80 9.12 -40.00
N ASN A 71 3.10 10.04 -40.69
CA ASN A 71 3.60 10.82 -41.82
C ASN A 71 3.34 12.34 -41.66
N GLN A 72 3.56 12.92 -40.48
CA GLN A 72 3.33 14.36 -40.29
C GLN A 72 4.57 15.19 -40.64
N ASP A 73 4.37 16.10 -41.59
CA ASP A 73 5.28 17.16 -42.00
C ASP A 73 5.76 17.97 -40.77
N PRO A 74 7.08 18.06 -40.50
CA PRO A 74 7.62 18.71 -39.30
C PRO A 74 7.31 20.22 -39.18
N THR A 75 6.74 20.82 -40.22
CA THR A 75 6.27 22.23 -40.21
C THR A 75 4.78 22.41 -39.86
N ALA A 76 4.02 21.34 -39.63
CA ALA A 76 2.60 21.45 -39.27
C ALA A 76 2.42 21.82 -37.78
N GLU A 77 1.57 22.80 -37.50
CA GLU A 77 1.21 23.15 -36.12
C GLU A 77 0.54 21.95 -35.43
N PRO A 78 0.88 21.67 -34.16
CA PRO A 78 0.28 20.58 -33.40
C PRO A 78 -1.23 20.80 -33.26
N ARG A 79 -2.01 20.09 -34.08
CA ARG A 79 -3.47 20.04 -33.95
C ARG A 79 -3.80 19.13 -32.79
N PHE A 80 -4.11 19.72 -31.65
CA PHE A 80 -4.81 19.02 -30.58
C PHE A 80 -6.19 18.62 -31.13
N GLY A 81 -6.34 17.34 -31.51
CA GLY A 81 -7.63 16.82 -31.96
C GLY A 81 -8.62 16.90 -30.81
N GLU A 82 -9.81 17.46 -31.06
CA GLU A 82 -10.89 17.40 -30.09
C GLU A 82 -11.40 15.96 -30.02
N LEU A 83 -11.55 15.39 -28.82
CA LEU A 83 -12.18 14.09 -28.65
C LEU A 83 -13.66 14.23 -28.98
N THR A 84 -14.10 13.55 -30.04
CA THR A 84 -15.48 13.65 -30.51
C THR A 84 -16.33 12.49 -29.99
N LEU A 85 -17.66 12.68 -29.96
CA LEU A 85 -18.60 11.62 -29.59
C LEU A 85 -18.55 10.40 -30.54
N SER A 86 -18.07 10.58 -31.78
CA SER A 86 -17.81 9.48 -32.72
C SER A 86 -16.68 8.56 -32.24
N ASP A 87 -15.63 9.12 -31.63
CA ASP A 87 -14.48 8.35 -31.16
C ASP A 87 -14.85 7.45 -29.99
N ALA A 88 -15.71 7.95 -29.09
CA ALA A 88 -16.26 7.16 -27.98
C ALA A 88 -17.10 5.95 -28.46
N ARG A 89 -17.85 6.10 -29.57
CA ARG A 89 -18.64 4.98 -30.14
C ARG A 89 -17.76 3.95 -30.83
N ALA A 90 -16.69 4.37 -31.50
CA ALA A 90 -15.73 3.46 -32.13
C ALA A 90 -15.03 2.56 -31.10
N LEU A 91 -14.78 3.07 -29.90
CA LEU A 91 -14.14 2.33 -28.80
C LEU A 91 -15.12 1.54 -27.92
N SER A 92 -16.44 1.78 -28.04
CA SER A 92 -17.46 1.13 -27.21
C SER A 92 -17.82 -0.30 -27.62
N ASN A 93 -17.40 -0.73 -28.82
CA ASN A 93 -17.65 -2.09 -29.32
C ASN A 93 -16.29 -2.80 -29.47
N PRO A 94 -16.05 -3.92 -28.76
CA PRO A 94 -14.86 -4.74 -28.96
C PRO A 94 -14.83 -5.40 -30.36
#